data_AF-A0A4R1R9V9-F1
#
_entry.id   AF-A0A4R1R9V9-F1
#
_cell.length_a   1.000
_cell.length_b   1.000
_cell.length_c   1.000
_cell.angle_alpha   90.00
_cell.angle_beta   90.00
_cell.angle_gamma   90.00
#
_symmetry.space_group_name_H-M   'P 1'
#
loop_
_entity.id
_entity.type
_entity.pdbx_description
1 polymer ?
#
loop_
_entity_poly.entity_id
_entity_poly.type
_entity_poly.pdbx_seq_one_letter_code
_entity_poly.pdbx_strand_id
1 'polypeptide(L)'
;MSNLITIKVNELAKEKMDTLKKTHSFPSFSIAIEYMCNFFEINKISPKDGVNQSYQNSIFDVEKAVKMGINELKKQHIKDSQSMRKLVRAIEKDHMINMSSKLSYLYDKKREEIVNNNVKNSIESITDSSKEDLEKDKEIELLKTIIEDKATELKQLKLSQDSDGNLALKYEEKLKIIYRKYQIEKSFGKEKIVIDMSKEDFDKLFEL
;
A
#
# COMPACT_ATOMS: atom_id res chain seq x y z
N MET A 1 -72.52 -29.36 74.11
CA MET A 1 -73.14 -28.31 74.95
C MET A 1 -72.10 -27.23 75.15
N SER A 2 -72.33 -26.03 74.61
CA SER A 2 -71.41 -24.90 74.77
C SER A 2 -71.54 -24.36 76.19
N ASN A 3 -70.48 -24.45 77.01
CA ASN A 3 -70.47 -23.81 78.32
C ASN A 3 -70.57 -22.30 78.13
N LEU A 4 -71.66 -21.69 78.59
CA LEU A 4 -71.84 -20.24 78.55
C LEU A 4 -71.09 -19.63 79.73
N ILE A 5 -70.07 -18.82 79.42
CA ILE A 5 -69.27 -18.10 80.41
C ILE A 5 -69.58 -16.61 80.28
N THR A 6 -69.92 -15.97 81.40
CA THR A 6 -70.14 -14.52 81.44
C THR A 6 -68.82 -13.79 81.70
N ILE A 7 -68.38 -12.98 80.74
CA ILE A 7 -67.19 -12.12 80.87
C ILE A 7 -67.65 -10.69 81.11
N LYS A 8 -67.14 -10.04 82.16
CA LYS A 8 -67.36 -8.61 82.40
C LYS A 8 -66.37 -7.82 81.54
N VAL A 9 -66.89 -6.93 80.71
CA VAL A 9 -66.11 -6.03 79.85
C VAL A 9 -66.45 -4.58 80.14
N ASN A 10 -65.48 -3.69 79.97
CA ASN A 10 -65.69 -2.25 80.10
C ASN A 10 -66.53 -1.71 78.92
N GLU A 11 -67.21 -0.58 79.13
CA GLU A 11 -68.10 0.05 78.15
C GLU A 11 -67.37 0.36 76.82
N LEU A 12 -66.18 0.95 76.89
CA LEU A 12 -65.33 1.22 75.72
C LEU A 12 -64.95 -0.05 74.94
N ALA A 13 -64.74 -1.17 75.64
CA ALA A 13 -64.39 -2.43 74.99
C ALA A 13 -65.62 -3.03 74.27
N LYS A 14 -66.80 -2.87 74.86
CA LYS A 14 -68.07 -3.28 74.24
C LYS A 14 -68.37 -2.47 72.98
N GLU A 15 -68.19 -1.15 73.01
CA GLU A 15 -68.36 -0.31 71.82
C GLU A 15 -67.43 -0.72 70.67
N LYS A 16 -66.15 -0.97 70.96
CA LYS A 16 -65.18 -1.45 69.96
C LYS A 16 -65.58 -2.83 69.41
N MET A 17 -66.08 -3.72 70.25
CA MET A 17 -66.60 -5.01 69.80
C MET A 17 -67.85 -4.88 68.93
N ASP A 18 -68.75 -3.95 69.25
CA ASP A 18 -69.92 -3.64 68.43
C ASP A 18 -69.52 -3.09 67.06
N THR A 19 -68.50 -2.21 67.01
CA THR A 19 -67.93 -1.74 65.74
C THR A 19 -67.33 -2.89 64.94
N LEU A 20 -66.49 -3.73 65.56
CA LEU A 20 -65.86 -4.88 64.88
C LEU A 20 -66.90 -5.86 64.33
N LYS A 21 -67.97 -6.11 65.10
CA LYS A 21 -69.09 -6.95 64.67
C LYS A 21 -69.80 -6.36 63.45
N LYS A 22 -70.01 -5.05 63.40
CA LYS A 22 -70.63 -4.35 62.26
C LYS A 22 -69.72 -4.31 61.03
N THR A 23 -68.43 -4.02 61.21
CA THR A 23 -67.47 -3.86 60.11
C THR A 23 -67.15 -5.18 59.42
N HIS A 24 -67.05 -6.28 60.18
CA HIS A 24 -66.66 -7.60 59.68
C HIS A 24 -67.80 -8.63 59.69
N SER A 25 -69.02 -8.19 59.98
CA SER A 25 -70.25 -9.02 59.95
C SER A 25 -70.15 -10.32 60.76
N PHE A 26 -69.57 -10.27 61.96
CA PHE A 26 -69.43 -11.46 62.79
C PHE A 26 -70.79 -11.95 63.33
N PRO A 27 -71.11 -13.26 63.26
CA PRO A 27 -72.41 -13.79 63.70
C PRO A 27 -72.63 -13.66 65.22
N SER A 28 -71.57 -13.84 66.02
CA SER A 28 -71.61 -13.79 67.48
C SER A 28 -70.32 -13.18 68.03
N PHE A 29 -70.41 -12.57 69.22
CA PHE A 29 -69.23 -12.04 69.93
C PHE A 29 -68.23 -13.14 70.30
N SER A 30 -68.70 -14.35 70.58
CA SER A 30 -67.83 -15.50 70.89
C SER A 30 -66.92 -15.84 69.71
N ILE A 31 -67.49 -15.85 68.50
CA ILE A 31 -66.76 -16.12 67.26
C ILE A 31 -65.75 -15.01 66.97
N ALA A 32 -66.15 -13.74 67.18
CA ALA A 32 -65.24 -12.61 67.01
C ALA A 32 -64.03 -12.69 67.97
N ILE A 33 -64.26 -13.06 69.23
CA ILE A 33 -63.19 -13.24 70.22
C ILE A 33 -62.28 -14.40 69.83
N GLU A 34 -62.84 -15.53 69.40
CA GLU A 34 -62.07 -16.68 68.93
C GLU A 34 -61.15 -16.32 67.75
N TYR A 35 -61.68 -15.63 66.74
CA TYR A 35 -60.86 -15.17 65.61
C TYR A 35 -59.78 -14.17 66.02
N MET A 36 -60.07 -13.27 66.97
CA MET A 36 -59.07 -12.34 67.50
C MET A 36 -57.94 -13.08 68.24
N CYS A 37 -58.27 -14.04 69.10
CA CYS A 37 -57.27 -14.86 69.79
C CYS A 37 -56.44 -15.68 68.80
N ASN A 38 -57.10 -16.36 67.84
CA ASN A 38 -56.42 -17.12 66.80
C ASN A 38 -55.50 -16.25 65.94
N PHE A 39 -55.90 -15.01 65.65
CA PHE A 39 -55.05 -14.07 64.91
C PHE A 39 -53.76 -13.75 65.68
N PHE A 40 -53.85 -13.50 66.99
CA PHE A 40 -52.67 -13.25 67.82
C PHE A 40 -51.77 -14.48 67.94
N GLU A 41 -52.37 -15.67 68.09
CA GLU A 41 -51.64 -16.94 68.19
C GLU A 41 -50.92 -17.31 66.89
N ILE A 42 -51.62 -17.26 65.74
CA ILE A 42 -51.05 -17.62 64.43
C ILE A 42 -49.92 -16.66 64.05
N ASN A 43 -50.11 -15.36 64.26
CA ASN A 43 -49.12 -14.36 63.88
C ASN A 43 -48.02 -14.15 64.94
N LYS A 44 -48.11 -14.83 66.10
CA LYS A 44 -47.21 -14.64 67.24
C LYS A 44 -47.08 -13.16 67.67
N ILE A 45 -48.18 -12.41 67.60
CA ILE A 45 -48.21 -10.99 67.95
C ILE A 45 -48.71 -10.86 69.40
N SER A 46 -47.89 -10.23 70.25
CA SER A 46 -48.29 -9.84 71.60
C SER A 46 -49.12 -8.56 71.53
N PRO A 47 -50.38 -8.54 72.04
CA PRO A 47 -51.20 -7.32 72.09
C PRO A 47 -50.64 -6.23 73.03
N LYS A 48 -49.68 -6.58 73.90
CA LYS A 48 -49.04 -5.66 74.85
C LYS A 48 -47.82 -4.95 74.26
N ASP A 49 -47.17 -5.57 73.29
CA ASP A 49 -46.07 -4.94 72.59
C ASP A 49 -46.69 -4.06 71.53
N GLY A 50 -46.66 -2.74 71.74
CA GLY A 50 -47.20 -1.76 70.81
C GLY A 50 -46.74 -2.11 69.40
N VAL A 51 -47.65 -2.71 68.62
CA VAL A 51 -47.38 -3.20 67.28
C VAL A 51 -46.93 -1.98 66.49
N ASN A 52 -45.61 -1.88 66.28
CA ASN A 52 -44.92 -1.21 65.16
C ASN A 52 -43.63 -0.51 65.52
N GLN A 53 -43.27 -0.18 66.76
CA GLN A 53 -42.07 0.66 66.93
C GLN A 53 -40.76 -0.08 66.63
N SER A 54 -40.57 -1.28 67.18
CA SER A 54 -39.35 -2.06 66.90
C SER A 54 -39.29 -2.56 65.45
N TYR A 55 -40.41 -2.99 64.87
CA TYR A 55 -40.44 -3.49 63.49
C TYR A 55 -40.24 -2.37 62.46
N GLN A 56 -40.87 -1.21 62.67
CA GLN A 56 -40.66 -0.03 61.81
C GLN A 56 -39.24 0.51 61.94
N ASN A 57 -38.66 0.52 63.15
CA ASN A 57 -37.27 0.91 63.34
C ASN A 57 -36.32 -0.05 62.60
N SER A 58 -36.53 -1.37 62.69
CA SER A 58 -35.72 -2.34 61.96
C SER A 58 -35.83 -2.17 60.44
N ILE A 59 -37.02 -1.91 59.90
CA ILE A 59 -37.20 -1.63 58.47
C ILE A 59 -36.46 -0.34 58.08
N PHE A 60 -36.60 0.71 58.89
CA PHE A 60 -35.95 1.99 58.64
C PHE A 60 -34.42 1.87 58.63
N ASP A 61 -33.85 1.11 59.57
CA ASP A 61 -32.42 0.86 59.64
C ASP A 61 -31.91 0.06 58.45
N VAL A 62 -32.67 -0.95 58.00
CA VAL A 62 -32.36 -1.73 56.79
C VAL A 62 -32.41 -0.84 55.54
N GLU A 63 -33.44 -0.02 55.38
CA GLU A 63 -33.53 0.91 54.24
C GLU A 63 -32.36 1.89 54.22
N LYS A 64 -31.98 2.42 55.39
CA LYS A 64 -30.84 3.33 55.52
C LYS A 64 -29.53 2.64 55.12
N ALA A 65 -29.29 1.42 55.61
CA ALA A 65 -28.10 0.65 55.27
C ALA A 65 -28.02 0.37 53.77
N VAL A 66 -29.13 -0.01 53.14
CA VAL A 66 -29.21 -0.25 51.69
C VAL A 66 -28.92 1.03 50.90
N LYS A 67 -29.54 2.16 51.27
CA LYS A 67 -29.29 3.46 50.61
C LYS A 67 -27.83 3.90 50.73
N MET A 68 -27.20 3.68 51.89
CA MET A 68 -25.79 3.97 52.10
C MET A 68 -24.90 3.08 51.22
N GLY A 69 -25.14 1.76 51.20
CA GLY A 69 -24.40 0.83 50.36
C GLY A 69 -24.49 1.14 48.87
N ILE A 70 -25.68 1.50 48.37
CA ILE A 70 -25.87 1.92 46.96
C ILE A 70 -25.07 3.19 46.64
N ASN A 71 -25.05 4.16 47.56
CA ASN A 71 -24.29 5.39 47.35
C ASN A 71 -22.77 5.16 47.39
N GLU A 72 -22.30 4.25 48.24
CA GLU A 72 -20.90 3.81 48.30
C GLU A 72 -20.47 3.20 46.96
N LEU A 73 -21.27 2.25 46.44
CA LEU A 73 -21.02 1.60 45.15
C LEU A 73 -21.01 2.59 43.99
N LYS A 74 -21.94 3.56 43.97
CA LYS A 74 -21.95 4.64 42.96
C LYS A 74 -20.66 5.47 43.01
N LYS A 75 -20.17 5.82 44.21
CA LYS A 75 -18.92 6.57 44.37
C LYS A 75 -17.71 5.77 43.87
N GLN A 76 -17.64 4.48 44.19
CA GLN A 76 -16.58 3.60 43.71
C GLN A 76 -16.58 3.49 42.19
N HIS A 77 -17.74 3.24 41.58
CA HIS A 77 -17.88 3.16 40.12
C HIS A 77 -17.44 4.46 39.42
N ILE A 78 -17.80 5.64 39.96
CA ILE A 78 -17.36 6.93 39.42
C ILE A 78 -15.83 7.06 39.54
N LYS A 79 -15.25 6.68 40.68
CA LYS A 79 -13.80 6.74 40.92
C LYS A 79 -13.03 5.82 39.96
N ASP A 80 -13.53 4.61 39.73
CA ASP A 80 -12.93 3.66 38.79
C ASP A 80 -13.01 4.18 37.35
N SER A 81 -14.17 4.73 36.95
CA SER A 81 -14.32 5.36 35.63
C SER A 81 -13.37 6.54 35.41
N GLN A 82 -13.12 7.35 36.44
CA GLN A 82 -12.14 8.44 36.37
C GLN A 82 -10.71 7.92 36.30
N SER A 83 -10.39 6.88 37.07
CA SER A 83 -9.06 6.26 37.10
C SER A 83 -8.72 5.62 35.75
N MET A 84 -9.67 4.91 35.15
CA MET A 84 -9.56 4.37 33.80
C MET A 84 -9.36 5.46 32.75
N ARG A 85 -10.12 6.56 32.81
CA ARG A 85 -9.92 7.70 31.90
C ARG A 85 -8.53 8.33 32.04
N LYS A 86 -7.98 8.43 33.26
CA LYS A 86 -6.62 8.91 33.48
C LYS A 86 -5.58 7.95 32.89
N LEU A 87 -5.76 6.65 33.09
CA LEU A 87 -4.87 5.62 32.54
C LEU A 87 -4.86 5.66 31.00
N VAL A 88 -6.04 5.71 30.37
CA VAL A 88 -6.15 5.82 28.90
C VAL A 88 -5.45 7.08 28.39
N ARG A 89 -5.69 8.24 29.01
CA ARG A 89 -5.01 9.49 28.63
C ARG A 89 -3.49 9.43 28.81
N ALA A 90 -3.00 8.78 29.86
CA ALA A 90 -1.58 8.61 30.08
C ALA A 90 -0.96 7.72 28.99
N ILE A 91 -1.59 6.58 28.69
CA ILE A 91 -1.15 5.67 27.60
C ILE A 91 -1.17 6.38 26.24
N GLU A 92 -2.22 7.14 25.95
CA GLU A 92 -2.31 7.92 24.72
C GLU A 92 -1.14 8.90 24.59
N LYS A 93 -0.87 9.66 25.67
CA LYS A 93 0.18 10.68 25.70
C LYS A 93 1.59 10.08 25.62
N ASP A 94 1.88 9.07 26.43
CA ASP A 94 3.23 8.55 26.59
C ASP A 94 3.63 7.65 25.41
N HIS A 95 2.68 6.93 24.84
CA HIS A 95 2.95 5.89 23.84
C HIS A 95 2.30 6.15 22.49
N MET A 96 0.98 6.36 22.43
CA MET A 96 0.25 6.36 21.16
C MET A 96 0.59 7.56 20.28
N ILE A 97 0.71 8.77 20.87
CA ILE A 97 1.09 9.97 20.13
C ILE A 97 2.49 9.80 19.52
N ASN A 98 3.46 9.36 20.33
CA ASN A 98 4.83 9.16 19.87
C ASN A 98 4.95 8.08 18.79
N MET A 99 4.21 6.96 18.94
CA MET A 99 4.14 5.91 17.94
C MET A 99 3.52 6.42 16.63
N SER A 100 2.42 7.16 16.71
CA SER A 100 1.77 7.79 15.57
C SER A 100 2.74 8.70 14.79
N SER A 101 3.42 9.61 15.47
CA SER A 101 4.39 10.50 14.83
C SER A 101 5.55 9.74 14.18
N LYS A 102 6.05 8.69 14.85
CA LYS A 102 7.14 7.86 14.30
C LYS A 102 6.69 7.04 13.09
N LEU A 103 5.47 6.52 13.11
CA LEU A 103 4.86 5.83 11.97
C LEU A 103 4.69 6.78 10.79
N SER A 104 4.18 7.99 11.02
CA SER A 104 4.03 9.00 9.96
C SER A 104 5.39 9.34 9.34
N TYR A 105 6.40 9.61 10.17
CA TYR A 105 7.76 9.88 9.71
C TYR A 105 8.33 8.74 8.86
N LEU A 106 8.18 7.49 9.30
CA LEU A 106 8.65 6.33 8.53
C LEU A 106 7.90 6.17 7.21
N TYR A 107 6.60 6.45 7.19
CA TYR A 107 5.79 6.41 5.98
C TYR A 107 6.26 7.46 4.97
N ASP A 108 6.45 8.70 5.44
CA ASP A 108 6.93 9.80 4.61
C ASP A 108 8.34 9.53 4.08
N LYS A 109 9.25 9.07 4.95
CA LYS A 109 10.61 8.69 4.55
C LYS A 109 10.62 7.58 3.50
N LYS A 110 9.81 6.54 3.68
CA LYS A 110 9.71 5.44 2.70
C LYS A 110 9.14 5.93 1.37
N ARG A 111 8.19 6.86 1.41
CA ARG A 111 7.64 7.50 0.21
C ARG A 111 8.70 8.31 -0.52
N GLU A 112 9.50 9.10 0.20
CA GLU A 112 10.63 9.84 -0.37
C GLU A 112 11.69 8.90 -0.97
N GLU A 113 12.04 7.80 -0.30
CA GLU A 113 12.96 6.79 -0.84
C GLU A 113 12.45 6.17 -2.15
N ILE A 114 11.16 5.86 -2.25
CA ILE A 114 10.55 5.33 -3.49
C ILE A 114 10.64 6.38 -4.61
N VAL A 115 10.30 7.63 -4.33
CA VAL A 115 10.38 8.72 -5.31
C VAL A 115 11.82 8.93 -5.77
N ASN A 116 12.77 9.00 -4.84
CA ASN A 116 14.18 9.19 -5.15
C ASN A 116 14.77 8.03 -5.95
N ASN A 117 14.42 6.78 -5.62
CA ASN A 117 14.85 5.62 -6.41
C ASN A 117 14.25 5.61 -7.82
N ASN A 118 12.98 5.99 -7.98
CA ASN A 118 12.36 6.09 -9.31
C ASN A 118 13.02 7.18 -10.17
N VAL A 119 13.34 8.34 -9.57
CA VAL A 119 14.06 9.42 -10.25
C VAL A 119 15.48 8.97 -10.62
N LYS A 120 16.20 8.32 -9.70
CA LYS A 120 17.56 7.83 -9.95
C LYS A 120 17.61 6.80 -11.07
N ASN A 121 16.69 5.82 -11.06
CA ASN A 121 16.58 4.81 -12.11
C ASN A 121 16.24 5.43 -13.47
N SER A 122 15.42 6.49 -13.48
CA SER A 122 15.07 7.23 -14.69
C SER A 122 16.27 8.00 -15.25
N ILE A 123 17.06 8.66 -14.38
CA ILE A 123 18.30 9.35 -14.78
C ILE A 123 19.34 8.36 -15.31
N GLU A 124 19.54 7.22 -14.64
CA GLU A 124 20.47 6.16 -15.10
C GLU A 124 20.07 5.65 -16.49
N SER A 125 18.78 5.40 -16.73
CA SER A 125 18.30 4.95 -18.05
C SER A 125 18.52 5.98 -19.17
N ILE A 126 18.41 7.28 -18.89
CA ILE A 126 18.66 8.36 -19.86
C ILE A 126 20.17 8.49 -20.12
N THR A 127 21.02 8.32 -19.11
CA THR A 127 22.47 8.40 -19.29
C THR A 127 23.03 7.23 -20.09
N ASP A 128 22.45 6.04 -19.95
CA ASP A 128 22.90 4.87 -20.69
C ASP A 128 22.45 4.91 -22.15
N SER A 129 21.22 5.35 -22.45
CA SER A 129 20.78 5.59 -23.83
C SER A 129 21.65 6.65 -24.52
N SER A 130 22.00 7.73 -23.82
CA SER A 130 22.82 8.79 -24.40
C SER A 130 24.26 8.37 -24.68
N LYS A 131 24.82 7.40 -23.93
CA LYS A 131 26.15 6.83 -24.22
C LYS A 131 26.15 5.91 -25.43
N GLU A 132 25.11 5.07 -25.57
CA GLU A 132 24.96 4.22 -26.76
C GLU A 132 24.80 5.05 -28.04
N ASP A 133 24.08 6.17 -27.98
CA ASP A 133 23.92 7.07 -29.13
C ASP A 133 25.24 7.75 -29.51
N LEU A 134 26.04 8.18 -28.51
CA LEU A 134 27.38 8.75 -28.73
C LEU A 134 28.38 7.75 -29.32
N GLU A 135 28.28 6.45 -28.99
CA GLU A 135 29.13 5.42 -29.57
C GLU A 135 28.74 5.11 -31.02
N LYS A 136 27.43 5.03 -31.31
CA LYS A 136 26.92 4.86 -32.68
C LYS A 136 27.31 6.02 -33.59
N ASP A 137 27.26 7.26 -33.09
CA ASP A 137 27.66 8.43 -33.87
C ASP A 137 29.15 8.40 -34.26
N LYS A 138 30.02 7.97 -33.34
CA LYS A 138 31.46 7.78 -33.62
C LYS A 138 31.70 6.66 -34.64
N GLU A 139 30.95 5.57 -34.54
CA GLU A 139 31.04 4.45 -35.49
C GLU A 139 30.58 4.89 -36.90
N ILE A 140 29.50 5.68 -36.99
CA ILE A 140 29.03 6.27 -38.26
C ILE A 140 30.09 7.21 -38.86
N GLU A 141 30.74 8.03 -38.04
CA GLU A 141 31.79 8.94 -38.50
C GLU A 141 33.00 8.17 -39.06
N LEU A 142 33.44 7.11 -38.37
CA LEU A 142 34.51 6.24 -38.83
C LEU A 142 34.17 5.56 -40.17
N LEU A 143 32.94 5.04 -40.30
CA LEU A 143 32.47 4.41 -41.52
C LEU A 143 32.43 5.39 -42.70
N LYS A 144 32.06 6.66 -42.47
CA LYS A 144 32.09 7.70 -43.50
C LYS A 144 33.52 7.94 -44.02
N THR A 145 34.49 8.05 -43.12
CA THR A 145 35.91 8.22 -43.51
C THR A 145 36.40 7.05 -44.35
N ILE A 146 36.09 5.81 -43.95
CA ILE A 146 36.46 4.60 -44.71
C ILE A 146 35.84 4.61 -46.11
N ILE A 147 34.57 5.02 -46.23
CA ILE A 147 33.88 5.12 -47.52
C ILE A 147 34.54 6.18 -48.41
N GLU A 148 34.91 7.34 -47.87
CA GLU A 148 35.60 8.39 -48.61
C GLU A 148 36.97 7.91 -49.11
N ASP A 149 37.77 7.28 -48.26
CA ASP A 149 39.07 6.71 -48.63
C ASP A 149 38.91 5.69 -49.77
N LYS A 150 37.96 4.75 -49.65
CA LYS A 150 37.69 3.75 -50.69
C LYS A 150 37.19 4.38 -51.99
N ALA A 151 36.41 5.46 -51.92
CA ALA A 151 35.98 6.19 -53.10
C ALA A 151 37.16 6.88 -53.82
N THR A 152 38.15 7.38 -53.08
CA THR A 152 39.37 7.94 -53.69
C THR A 152 40.25 6.87 -54.34
N GLU A 153 40.42 5.72 -53.68
CA GLU A 153 41.14 4.55 -54.22
C GLU A 153 40.50 4.05 -55.53
N LEU A 154 39.16 3.96 -55.57
CA LEU A 154 38.42 3.61 -56.78
C LEU A 154 38.60 4.62 -57.92
N LYS A 155 38.67 5.92 -57.62
CA LYS A 155 38.95 6.95 -58.64
C LYS A 155 40.35 6.79 -59.24
N GLN A 156 41.36 6.52 -58.39
CA GLN A 156 42.73 6.28 -58.85
C GLN A 156 42.83 5.02 -59.72
N LEU A 157 42.18 3.93 -59.31
CA LEU A 157 42.12 2.70 -60.11
C LEU A 157 41.48 2.91 -61.48
N LYS A 158 40.37 3.66 -61.55
CA LYS A 158 39.75 4.00 -62.83
C LYS A 158 40.67 4.82 -63.74
N LEU A 159 41.35 5.81 -63.18
CA LEU A 159 42.34 6.60 -63.93
C LEU A 159 43.49 5.74 -64.46
N SER A 160 43.99 4.78 -63.69
CA SER A 160 45.00 3.82 -64.17
C SER A 160 44.47 2.91 -65.28
N GLN A 161 43.25 2.39 -65.16
CA GLN A 161 42.63 1.55 -66.19
C GLN A 161 42.41 2.32 -67.50
N ASP A 162 41.98 3.57 -67.43
CA ASP A 162 41.80 4.42 -68.62
C ASP A 162 43.15 4.74 -69.29
N SER A 163 44.23 4.83 -68.50
CA SER A 163 45.59 5.04 -69.03
C SER A 163 46.14 3.78 -69.72
N ASP A 164 45.96 2.61 -69.12
CA ASP A 164 46.39 1.32 -69.68
C ASP A 164 45.58 0.93 -70.92
N GLY A 165 44.26 1.17 -70.89
CA GLY A 165 43.37 0.95 -72.04
C GLY A 165 43.75 1.81 -73.25
N ASN A 166 44.08 3.09 -73.02
CA ASN A 166 44.60 3.97 -74.07
C ASN A 166 45.98 3.53 -74.59
N LEU A 167 46.84 3.01 -73.71
CA LEU A 167 48.13 2.46 -74.12
C LEU A 167 47.95 1.24 -75.03
N ALA A 168 47.07 0.31 -74.64
CA ALA A 168 46.75 -0.89 -75.41
C ALA A 168 46.21 -0.54 -76.82
N LEU A 169 45.29 0.43 -76.91
CA LEU A 169 44.77 0.91 -78.19
C LEU A 169 45.87 1.52 -79.07
N LYS A 170 46.75 2.35 -78.49
CA LYS A 170 47.91 2.92 -79.22
C LYS A 170 48.85 1.83 -79.73
N TYR A 171 49.14 0.79 -78.93
CA TYR A 171 49.96 -0.33 -79.38
C TYR A 171 49.28 -1.14 -80.50
N GLU A 172 47.97 -1.35 -80.42
CA GLU A 172 47.21 -2.04 -81.48
C GLU A 172 47.23 -1.27 -82.81
N GLU A 173 47.11 0.06 -82.76
CA GLU A 173 47.25 0.94 -83.93
C GLU A 173 48.66 0.87 -84.54
N LYS A 174 49.71 0.95 -83.70
CA LYS A 174 51.11 0.82 -84.14
C LYS A 174 51.36 -0.54 -84.82
N LEU A 175 50.84 -1.63 -84.23
CA LEU A 175 50.94 -2.98 -84.80
C LEU A 175 50.20 -3.10 -86.14
N LYS A 176 48.99 -2.53 -86.28
CA LYS A 176 48.25 -2.53 -87.56
C LYS A 176 49.03 -1.85 -88.68
N ILE A 177 49.74 -0.77 -88.39
CA ILE A 177 50.57 -0.07 -89.38
C ILE A 177 51.73 -0.96 -89.83
N ILE A 178 52.41 -1.61 -88.89
CA ILE A 178 53.51 -2.57 -89.18
C ILE A 178 52.99 -3.73 -90.04
N TYR A 179 51.85 -4.33 -89.68
CA TYR A 179 51.25 -5.43 -90.43
C TYR A 179 50.85 -5.08 -91.87
N ARG A 180 50.58 -3.81 -92.18
CA ARG A 180 50.27 -3.40 -93.55
C ARG A 180 51.50 -3.21 -94.44
N LYS A 181 52.66 -2.94 -93.84
CA LYS A 181 53.86 -2.52 -94.55
C LYS A 181 55.00 -3.54 -94.49
N TYR A 182 54.82 -4.65 -93.78
CA TYR A 182 55.81 -5.72 -93.75
C TYR A 182 55.78 -6.52 -95.06
N GLN A 183 56.97 -6.87 -95.52
CA GLN A 183 57.23 -7.79 -96.62
C GLN A 183 58.31 -8.78 -96.18
N ILE A 184 58.31 -9.95 -96.78
CA ILE A 184 59.31 -10.99 -96.50
C ILE A 184 60.23 -11.07 -97.70
N GLU A 185 61.49 -10.68 -97.52
CA GLU A 185 62.52 -10.77 -98.55
C GLU A 185 63.44 -11.96 -98.29
N LYS A 186 63.82 -12.68 -99.35
CA LYS A 186 64.81 -13.75 -99.30
C LYS A 186 66.18 -13.19 -99.67
N SER A 187 67.09 -13.15 -98.71
CA SER A 187 68.50 -12.81 -98.94
C SER A 187 69.41 -13.89 -98.37
N PHE A 188 70.30 -14.44 -99.20
CA PHE A 188 71.30 -15.46 -98.81
C PHE A 188 70.74 -16.65 -98.01
N GLY A 189 69.64 -17.24 -98.48
CA GLY A 189 69.08 -18.47 -97.91
C GLY A 189 68.35 -18.31 -96.58
N LYS A 190 68.16 -17.09 -96.06
CA LYS A 190 67.33 -16.80 -94.89
C LYS A 190 66.25 -15.77 -95.25
N GLU A 191 65.02 -16.01 -94.78
CA GLU A 191 63.90 -15.07 -94.91
C GLU A 191 64.06 -13.95 -93.87
N LYS A 192 64.01 -12.68 -94.30
CA LYS A 192 64.00 -11.52 -93.40
C LYS A 192 62.70 -10.75 -93.58
N ILE A 193 62.14 -10.28 -92.46
CA ILE A 193 61.01 -9.35 -92.46
C ILE A 193 61.58 -7.95 -92.67
N VAL A 194 61.12 -7.27 -93.73
CA VAL A 194 61.47 -5.90 -94.06
C VAL A 194 60.19 -5.07 -94.00
N ILE A 195 60.21 -3.97 -93.26
CA ILE A 195 59.07 -3.05 -93.20
C ILE A 195 59.40 -1.91 -94.15
N ASP A 196 58.62 -1.78 -95.23
CA ASP A 196 58.81 -0.71 -96.20
C ASP A 196 58.21 0.60 -95.67
N MET A 197 59.06 1.38 -95.00
CA MET A 197 58.70 2.70 -94.49
C MET A 197 59.89 3.66 -94.49
N SER A 198 59.58 4.96 -94.61
CA SER A 198 60.59 6.01 -94.48
C SER A 198 61.12 6.08 -93.05
N LYS A 199 62.36 6.55 -92.88
CA LYS A 199 62.97 6.72 -91.56
C LYS A 199 62.17 7.69 -90.69
N GLU A 200 61.67 8.78 -91.28
CA GLU A 200 60.83 9.76 -90.58
C GLU A 200 59.51 9.16 -90.08
N ASP A 201 58.90 8.25 -90.85
CA ASP A 201 57.67 7.58 -90.43
C ASP A 201 57.94 6.53 -89.35
N PHE A 202 59.12 5.90 -89.36
CA PHE A 202 59.53 4.93 -88.34
C PHE A 202 59.77 5.63 -87.00
N ASP A 203 60.50 6.74 -87.01
CA ASP A 203 60.78 7.55 -85.83
C ASP A 203 59.47 8.11 -85.24
N LYS A 204 58.52 8.55 -86.08
CA LYS A 204 57.16 8.95 -85.64
C LYS A 204 56.35 7.81 -85.02
N LEU A 205 56.46 6.58 -85.53
CA LEU A 205 55.70 5.43 -85.04
C LEU A 205 56.15 5.03 -83.63
N PHE A 206 57.46 5.06 -83.39
CA PHE A 206 58.04 4.63 -82.12
C PHE A 206 58.36 5.79 -81.17
N GLU A 207 58.10 7.03 -81.57
CA GLU A 207 58.40 8.25 -80.79
C GLU A 207 59.89 8.28 -80.38
N LEU A 208 60.77 7.92 -81.33
CA LEU A 208 62.24 7.87 -81.17
C LEU A 208 62.91 9.17 -81.62
#